data_AF-A0A9D3ZRC6-F1
#
_entry.id   AF-A0A9D3ZRC6-F1
#
_cell.length_a   1.000
_cell.length_b   1.000
_cell.length_c   1.000
_cell.angle_alpha   90.00
_cell.angle_beta   90.00
_cell.angle_gamma   90.00
#
_symmetry.space_group_name_H-M   'P 1'
#
loop_
_entity.id
_entity.type
_entity.pdbx_description
1 polymer ?
#
loop_
_entity_poly.entity_id
_entity_poly.type
_entity_poly.pdbx_seq_one_letter_code
_entity_poly.pdbx_strand_id
1 'polypeptide(L)'
;MTQNVLAAITFDLKFSYVLAGWEGSAHDSRILSDALSRPRGLRIPEGKYYLTDAGYGIRNGYITPYRGVRYHLKEFSDQGPENAKELFNLRHSSLRITIERVFGILKKRFRVLDAEPFWNFQTQVDIVLACCIIHNHIMGVDPNDLLNQGLFEESDSDLIISTLMEREEREEAKEWSAKRDEIAQTMWADYMTRNIM
;
A
#
# COMPACT_ATOMS: atom_id res chain seq x y z
N MET A 1 12.12 -4.35 -20.61
CA MET A 1 12.65 -4.40 -19.22
C MET A 1 11.57 -3.89 -18.30
N THR A 2 11.27 -4.58 -17.21
CA THR A 2 10.24 -4.15 -16.24
C THR A 2 10.87 -3.29 -15.15
N GLN A 3 10.09 -2.37 -14.59
CA GLN A 3 10.52 -1.44 -13.54
C GLN A 3 9.67 -1.63 -12.29
N ASN A 4 10.30 -1.67 -11.11
CA ASN A 4 9.62 -1.58 -9.82
C ASN A 4 9.50 -0.10 -9.40
N VAL A 5 8.33 0.27 -8.86
CA VAL A 5 8.02 1.62 -8.39
C VAL A 5 7.54 1.54 -6.95
N LEU A 6 8.30 2.12 -6.03
CA LEU A 6 7.87 2.28 -4.65
C LEU A 6 7.14 3.62 -4.51
N ALA A 7 5.91 3.58 -4.02
CA ALA A 7 5.10 4.78 -3.81
C ALA A 7 4.50 4.80 -2.40
N ALA A 8 4.39 5.99 -1.82
CA ALA A 8 3.60 6.23 -0.62
C ALA A 8 2.42 7.13 -0.98
N ILE A 9 1.22 6.68 -0.65
CA ILE A 9 -0.04 7.27 -1.13
C ILE A 9 -0.89 7.66 0.08
N THR A 10 -1.56 8.81 0.01
CA THR A 10 -2.51 9.27 1.03
C THR A 10 -3.91 8.69 0.77
N PHE A 11 -4.77 8.70 1.78
CA PHE A 11 -6.18 8.27 1.59
C PHE A 11 -6.97 9.15 0.61
N ASP A 12 -6.48 10.36 0.33
CA ASP A 12 -7.01 11.25 -0.71
C ASP A 12 -6.53 10.88 -2.13
N LEU A 13 -5.99 9.67 -2.33
CA LEU A 13 -5.52 9.17 -3.63
C LEU A 13 -4.35 9.99 -4.24
N LYS A 14 -3.58 10.68 -3.40
CA LYS A 14 -2.42 11.50 -3.82
C LYS A 14 -1.10 10.82 -3.48
N PHE A 15 -0.13 10.92 -4.38
CA PHE A 15 1.23 10.46 -4.14
C PHE A 15 1.95 11.43 -3.19
N SER A 16 2.38 10.93 -2.04
CA SER A 16 3.24 11.67 -1.10
C SER A 16 4.73 11.42 -1.36
N TYR A 17 5.06 10.28 -1.96
CA TYR A 17 6.42 9.91 -2.35
C TYR A 17 6.38 8.91 -3.51
N VAL A 18 7.33 9.02 -4.44
CA VAL A 18 7.51 8.08 -5.55
C VAL A 18 9.01 7.85 -5.76
N LEU A 19 9.41 6.59 -5.78
CA LEU A 19 10.73 6.13 -6.16
C LEU A 19 10.62 5.16 -7.33
N ALA A 20 11.04 5.62 -8.49
CA ALA A 20 11.06 4.89 -9.74
C ALA A 20 12.51 4.52 -10.15
N GLY A 21 12.66 3.64 -11.15
CA GLY A 21 13.96 3.27 -11.71
C GLY A 21 14.66 2.08 -11.06
N TRP A 22 13.94 1.29 -10.26
CA TRP A 22 14.43 -0.02 -9.83
C TRP A 22 14.08 -1.08 -10.87
N GLU A 23 14.98 -2.03 -11.10
CA GLU A 23 14.69 -3.20 -11.94
C GLU A 23 13.52 -4.00 -11.35
N GLY A 24 12.67 -4.57 -12.20
CA GLY A 24 11.49 -5.33 -11.76
C GLY A 24 11.78 -6.55 -10.88
N SER A 25 13.02 -7.06 -10.90
CA SER A 25 13.49 -8.16 -10.06
C SER A 25 14.00 -7.72 -8.68
N ALA A 26 14.09 -6.40 -8.43
CA ALA A 26 14.62 -5.88 -7.18
C ALA A 26 13.67 -6.19 -6.01
N HIS A 27 14.26 -6.66 -4.90
CA HIS A 27 13.51 -7.03 -3.72
C HIS A 27 12.96 -5.78 -2.99
N ASP A 28 11.68 -5.79 -2.63
CA ASP A 28 10.96 -4.68 -2.00
C ASP A 28 11.67 -4.07 -0.79
N SER A 29 12.22 -4.92 0.09
CA SER A 29 12.98 -4.47 1.26
C SER A 29 14.24 -3.67 0.92
N ARG A 30 14.89 -3.96 -0.22
CA ARG A 30 16.06 -3.21 -0.72
C ARG A 30 15.63 -1.85 -1.23
N ILE A 31 14.54 -1.79 -1.98
CA ILE A 31 13.98 -0.55 -2.52
C ILE A 31 13.54 0.36 -1.37
N LEU A 32 12.88 -0.17 -0.34
CA LEU A 32 12.51 0.60 0.85
C LEU A 32 13.75 1.10 1.60
N SER A 33 14.79 0.28 1.76
CA SER A 33 16.02 0.71 2.42
C SER A 33 16.71 1.86 1.69
N ASP A 34 16.71 1.84 0.36
CA ASP A 34 17.22 2.94 -0.47
C ASP A 34 16.33 4.19 -0.36
N ALA A 35 15.01 4.01 -0.38
CA ALA A 35 14.07 5.12 -0.20
C ALA A 35 14.31 5.85 1.14
N LEU A 36 14.60 5.12 2.20
CA LEU A 36 14.85 5.66 3.54
C LEU A 36 16.22 6.34 3.70
N SER A 37 17.25 5.88 2.99
CA SER A 37 18.61 6.39 3.14
C SER A 37 18.86 7.69 2.36
N ARG A 38 18.03 8.00 1.35
CA ARG A 38 18.18 9.19 0.51
C ARG A 38 18.01 10.49 1.32
N PRO A 39 18.76 11.56 1.02
CA PRO A 39 18.61 12.85 1.69
C PRO A 39 17.18 13.41 1.64
N ARG A 40 16.58 13.37 0.43
CA ARG A 40 15.15 13.67 0.17
C ARG A 40 14.33 12.39 0.03
N GLY A 41 14.69 11.37 0.80
CA GLY A 41 14.06 10.06 0.82
C GLY A 41 12.69 10.05 1.47
N LEU A 42 12.11 8.85 1.55
CA LEU A 42 10.84 8.62 2.22
C LEU A 42 10.97 9.00 3.71
N ARG A 43 10.12 9.92 4.17
CA ARG A 43 10.05 10.36 5.56
C ARG A 43 8.68 10.04 6.12
N ILE A 44 8.64 9.58 7.36
CA ILE A 44 7.41 9.44 8.11
C ILE A 44 7.00 10.83 8.62
N PRO A 45 5.81 11.34 8.26
CA PRO A 45 5.34 12.60 8.81
C PRO A 45 5.15 12.50 10.33
N GLU A 46 5.36 13.61 11.03
CA GLU A 46 5.21 13.67 12.48
C GLU A 46 3.81 13.19 12.93
N GLY A 47 3.79 12.33 13.95
CA GLY A 47 2.56 11.73 14.48
C GLY A 47 1.87 10.71 13.57
N LYS A 48 2.46 10.36 12.42
CA LYS A 48 1.89 9.42 11.45
C LYS A 48 2.76 8.16 11.30
N TYR A 49 2.24 7.20 10.56
CA TYR A 49 2.92 5.97 10.18
C TYR A 49 2.37 5.47 8.85
N TYR A 50 3.13 4.62 8.18
CA TYR A 50 2.71 3.97 6.93
C TYR A 50 2.19 2.56 7.21
N LEU A 51 1.17 2.17 6.44
CA LEU A 51 0.79 0.77 6.30
C LEU A 51 1.54 0.18 5.11
N THR A 52 2.14 -0.99 5.31
CA THR A 52 2.96 -1.64 4.27
C THR A 52 2.62 -3.10 4.13
N ASP A 53 2.94 -3.67 2.97
CA ASP A 53 2.81 -5.10 2.71
C ASP A 53 3.69 -5.95 3.64
N ALA A 54 3.28 -7.20 3.86
CA ALA A 54 4.01 -8.15 4.71
C ALA A 54 5.48 -8.36 4.27
N GLY A 55 5.78 -8.15 2.98
CA GLY A 55 7.11 -8.25 2.38
C GLY A 55 8.13 -7.23 2.91
N TYR A 56 7.67 -6.09 3.41
CA TYR A 56 8.56 -5.05 3.94
C TYR A 56 9.03 -5.33 5.38
N GLY A 57 8.26 -6.12 6.13
CA GLY A 57 8.49 -6.39 7.55
C GLY A 57 8.21 -5.18 8.44
N ILE A 58 7.73 -5.45 9.66
CA ILE A 58 7.42 -4.41 10.64
C ILE A 58 8.69 -3.71 11.12
N ARG A 59 8.63 -2.40 11.27
CA ARG A 59 9.76 -1.54 11.68
C ARG A 59 9.25 -0.16 12.11
N ASN A 60 10.14 0.68 12.62
CA ASN A 60 9.78 2.01 13.10
C ASN A 60 9.08 2.85 12.02
N GLY A 61 7.82 3.23 12.27
CA GLY A 61 6.99 4.02 11.38
C GLY A 61 6.24 3.23 10.29
N TYR A 62 6.36 1.91 10.25
CA TYR A 62 5.76 1.06 9.22
C TYR A 62 5.09 -0.16 9.84
N ILE A 63 3.76 -0.25 9.68
CA ILE A 63 2.95 -1.34 10.22
C ILE A 63 2.54 -2.31 9.10
N THR A 64 2.90 -3.58 9.27
CA THR A 64 2.53 -4.67 8.37
C THR A 64 1.37 -5.51 8.92
N PRO A 65 0.60 -6.20 8.07
CA PRO A 65 -0.35 -7.20 8.54
C PRO A 65 0.34 -8.30 9.35
N TYR A 66 -0.43 -9.02 10.16
CA TYR A 66 0.02 -10.23 10.84
C TYR A 66 0.32 -11.31 9.80
N ARG A 67 1.52 -11.90 9.89
CA ARG A 67 1.92 -13.03 9.04
C ARG A 67 1.24 -14.31 9.52
N GLY A 68 0.92 -15.21 8.58
CA GLY A 68 0.27 -16.48 8.88
C GLY A 68 -1.14 -16.35 9.48
N VAL A 69 -1.71 -15.14 9.50
CA VAL A 69 -3.07 -14.89 9.96
C VAL A 69 -3.97 -14.72 8.76
N ARG A 70 -5.02 -15.54 8.76
CA ARG A 70 -6.12 -15.59 7.80
C ARG A 70 -6.67 -14.21 7.49
N TYR A 71 -6.95 -13.92 6.22
CA TYR A 71 -7.93 -12.91 5.84
C TYR A 71 -8.65 -13.29 4.52
N HIS A 72 -9.97 -13.42 4.64
CA HIS A 72 -11.01 -13.67 3.63
C HIS A 72 -11.14 -12.76 2.40
N LEU A 73 -10.78 -13.18 1.18
CA LEU A 73 -11.53 -12.80 -0.02
C LEU A 73 -11.88 -14.05 -0.86
N LYS A 74 -13.18 -14.17 -1.19
CA LYS A 74 -13.92 -15.20 -1.93
C LYS A 74 -14.25 -16.55 -1.27
N GLU A 75 -13.35 -17.23 -0.55
CA GLU A 75 -13.68 -18.61 -0.08
C GLU A 75 -14.49 -18.68 1.24
N PHE A 76 -14.58 -17.58 1.99
CA PHE A 76 -15.30 -17.52 3.28
C PHE A 76 -15.96 -16.16 3.55
N SER A 77 -16.47 -15.48 2.51
CA SER A 77 -17.12 -14.15 2.66
C SER A 77 -18.28 -14.13 3.66
N ASP A 78 -18.84 -15.30 3.95
CA ASP A 78 -20.01 -15.45 4.80
C ASP A 78 -19.66 -15.52 6.30
N GLN A 79 -18.38 -15.55 6.66
CA GLN A 79 -17.90 -15.58 8.04
C GLN A 79 -17.08 -14.33 8.36
N GLY A 80 -17.55 -13.57 9.36
CA GLY A 80 -16.82 -12.41 9.88
C GLY A 80 -15.49 -12.79 10.54
N PRO A 81 -14.61 -11.81 10.79
CA PRO A 81 -13.35 -12.07 11.48
C PRO A 81 -13.57 -12.71 12.86
N GLU A 82 -12.77 -13.73 13.19
CA GLU A 82 -12.93 -14.52 14.43
C GLU A 82 -12.14 -13.94 15.60
N ASN A 83 -11.13 -13.11 15.30
CA ASN A 83 -10.25 -12.53 16.31
C ASN A 83 -9.68 -11.17 15.87
N ALA A 84 -9.05 -10.48 16.82
CA ALA A 84 -8.46 -9.16 16.62
C ALA A 84 -7.45 -9.09 15.47
N LYS A 85 -6.64 -10.15 15.27
CA LYS A 85 -5.60 -10.16 14.23
C LYS A 85 -6.22 -10.32 12.84
N GLU A 86 -7.25 -11.14 12.70
CA GLU A 86 -8.00 -11.30 11.45
C GLU A 86 -8.73 -10.01 11.08
N LEU A 87 -9.39 -9.36 12.05
CA LEU A 87 -10.03 -8.07 11.82
C LEU A 87 -9.01 -7.01 11.39
N PHE A 88 -7.85 -6.97 12.05
CA PHE A 88 -6.77 -6.06 11.66
C PHE A 88 -6.31 -6.31 10.22
N ASN A 89 -6.03 -7.57 9.86
CA ASN A 89 -5.61 -7.94 8.51
C ASN A 89 -6.68 -7.63 7.46
N LEU A 90 -7.96 -7.88 7.76
CA LEU A 90 -9.09 -7.54 6.90
C LEU A 90 -9.13 -6.04 6.62
N ARG A 91 -9.07 -5.20 7.67
CA ARG A 91 -9.07 -3.74 7.53
C ARG A 91 -7.80 -3.24 6.82
N HIS A 92 -6.64 -3.80 7.14
CA HIS A 92 -5.37 -3.49 6.47
C HIS A 92 -5.47 -3.76 4.97
N SER A 93 -6.01 -4.93 4.58
CA SER A 93 -6.25 -5.28 3.18
C SER A 93 -7.27 -4.35 2.51
N SER A 94 -8.33 -3.94 3.19
CA SER A 94 -9.27 -2.95 2.64
C SER A 94 -8.60 -1.60 2.37
N LEU A 95 -7.63 -1.19 3.19
CA LEU A 95 -6.88 0.04 2.97
C LEU A 95 -5.89 -0.11 1.80
N ARG A 96 -5.33 -1.31 1.59
CA ARG A 96 -4.46 -1.62 0.44
C ARG A 96 -5.16 -1.43 -0.91
N ILE A 97 -6.47 -1.62 -0.99
CA ILE A 97 -7.27 -1.32 -2.20
C ILE A 97 -7.04 0.12 -2.68
N THR A 98 -6.74 1.07 -1.76
CA THR A 98 -6.38 2.45 -2.11
C THR A 98 -5.16 2.50 -3.04
N ILE A 99 -4.15 1.65 -2.82
CA ILE A 99 -2.93 1.59 -3.65
C ILE A 99 -3.29 1.14 -5.07
N GLU A 100 -4.01 0.03 -5.18
CA GLU A 100 -4.44 -0.55 -6.46
C GLU A 100 -5.30 0.46 -7.23
N ARG A 101 -6.28 1.06 -6.56
CA ARG A 101 -7.15 2.09 -7.13
C ARG A 101 -6.37 3.28 -7.69
N VAL A 102 -5.38 3.80 -6.97
CA VAL A 102 -4.58 4.93 -7.46
C VAL A 102 -3.79 4.53 -8.71
N PHE A 103 -3.16 3.36 -8.71
CA PHE A 103 -2.42 2.90 -9.90
C PHE A 103 -3.36 2.58 -11.07
N GLY A 104 -4.56 2.05 -10.82
CA GLY A 104 -5.61 1.86 -11.83
C GLY A 104 -6.07 3.19 -12.45
N ILE A 105 -6.34 4.21 -11.61
CA ILE A 105 -6.64 5.59 -12.07
C ILE A 105 -5.46 6.14 -12.88
N LEU A 106 -4.23 5.97 -12.40
CA LEU A 106 -3.04 6.50 -13.06
C LEU A 106 -2.88 5.91 -14.46
N LYS A 107 -3.00 4.58 -14.60
CA LYS A 107 -2.99 3.89 -15.89
C LYS A 107 -4.11 4.38 -16.79
N LYS A 108 -5.34 4.54 -16.26
CA LYS A 108 -6.50 5.03 -17.04
C LYS A 108 -6.31 6.42 -17.59
N ARG A 109 -5.86 7.32 -16.71
CA ARG A 109 -5.54 8.70 -17.04
C ARG A 109 -4.40 8.79 -18.05
N PHE A 110 -3.36 7.98 -17.88
CA PHE A 110 -2.17 7.99 -18.71
C PHE A 110 -1.95 6.62 -19.36
N ARG A 111 -2.64 6.40 -20.48
CA ARG A 111 -2.56 5.16 -21.28
C ARG A 111 -1.15 4.80 -21.73
N VAL A 112 -0.22 5.75 -21.71
CA VAL A 112 1.23 5.55 -21.92
C VAL A 112 1.83 4.51 -20.95
N LEU A 113 1.23 4.32 -19.77
CA LEU A 113 1.68 3.35 -18.76
C LEU A 113 1.17 1.92 -19.02
N ASP A 114 0.17 1.75 -19.89
CA ASP A 114 -0.37 0.43 -20.29
C ASP A 114 0.28 -0.09 -21.58
N ALA A 115 0.94 0.79 -22.35
CA ALA A 115 1.62 0.41 -23.58
C ALA A 115 2.97 -0.26 -23.29
N GLU A 116 3.36 -1.22 -24.14
CA GLU A 116 4.72 -1.73 -24.13
C GLU A 116 5.70 -0.56 -24.38
N PRO A 117 6.69 -0.34 -23.50
CA PRO A 117 7.49 0.85 -23.59
C PRO A 117 8.49 0.75 -24.74
N PHE A 118 8.36 1.66 -25.72
CA PHE A 118 9.30 1.82 -26.83
C PHE A 118 10.53 2.67 -26.46
N TRP A 119 10.49 3.33 -25.31
CA TRP A 119 11.55 4.21 -24.84
C TRP A 119 12.64 3.46 -24.08
N ASN A 120 13.83 4.07 -24.01
CA ASN A 120 14.87 3.58 -23.11
C ASN A 120 14.41 3.67 -21.63
N PHE A 121 15.07 2.90 -20.76
CA PHE A 121 14.67 2.78 -19.36
C PHE A 121 14.60 4.11 -18.62
N GLN A 122 15.56 5.02 -18.83
CA GLN A 122 15.58 6.31 -18.15
C GLN A 122 14.35 7.15 -18.51
N THR A 123 13.96 7.15 -19.79
CA THR A 123 12.74 7.82 -20.23
C THR A 123 11.48 7.17 -19.63
N GLN A 124 11.46 5.85 -19.44
CA GLN A 124 10.34 5.18 -18.74
C GLN A 124 10.23 5.65 -17.28
N VAL A 125 11.36 5.80 -16.57
CA VAL A 125 11.40 6.36 -15.22
C VAL A 125 10.79 7.76 -15.19
N ASP A 126 11.21 8.62 -16.11
CA ASP A 126 10.75 10.01 -16.17
C ASP A 126 9.26 10.10 -16.49
N ILE A 127 8.73 9.23 -17.37
CA ILE A 127 7.31 9.13 -17.68
C ILE A 127 6.50 8.78 -16.43
N VAL A 128 6.93 7.77 -15.66
CA VAL A 128 6.23 7.37 -14.42
C VAL A 128 6.17 8.54 -13.43
N LEU A 129 7.31 9.22 -13.22
CA LEU A 129 7.38 10.36 -12.29
C LEU A 129 6.49 11.52 -12.76
N ALA A 130 6.52 11.85 -14.06
CA ALA A 130 5.69 12.89 -14.64
C ALA A 130 4.19 12.58 -14.48
N CYS A 131 3.77 11.34 -14.74
CA CYS A 131 2.39 10.91 -14.54
C CYS A 131 1.93 11.10 -13.09
N CYS A 132 2.73 10.69 -12.10
CA CYS A 132 2.39 10.87 -10.69
C CYS A 132 2.26 12.35 -10.29
N ILE A 133 3.15 13.21 -10.80
CA ILE A 133 3.12 14.66 -10.54
C ILE A 133 1.87 15.29 -11.15
N ILE A 134 1.58 14.97 -12.42
CA ILE A 134 0.42 15.53 -13.12
C ILE A 134 -0.89 15.02 -12.48
N HIS A 135 -0.95 13.75 -12.09
CA HIS A 135 -2.09 13.21 -11.33
C HIS A 135 -2.35 14.03 -10.07
N ASN A 136 -1.33 14.25 -9.24
CA ASN A 136 -1.45 15.06 -8.03
C ASN A 136 -1.90 16.50 -8.31
N HIS A 137 -1.41 17.10 -9.40
CA HIS A 137 -1.82 18.44 -9.81
C HIS A 137 -3.30 18.48 -10.17
N ILE A 138 -3.78 17.54 -10.99
CA ILE A 138 -5.19 17.44 -11.39
C ILE A 138 -6.09 17.23 -10.16
N MET A 139 -5.69 16.37 -9.23
CA MET A 139 -6.39 16.17 -7.95
C MET A 139 -6.51 17.45 -7.09
N GLY A 140 -5.71 18.48 -7.36
CA GLY A 140 -5.78 19.78 -6.68
C GLY A 140 -6.62 20.82 -7.41
N VAL A 141 -6.69 20.76 -8.75
CA VAL A 141 -7.33 21.80 -9.57
C VAL A 141 -8.69 21.38 -10.15
N ASP A 142 -8.98 20.08 -10.24
CA ASP A 142 -10.25 19.55 -10.73
C ASP A 142 -10.84 18.50 -9.76
N PRO A 143 -11.61 18.95 -8.75
CA PRO A 143 -12.32 18.05 -7.84
C PRO A 143 -13.45 17.24 -8.50
N ASN A 144 -13.89 17.63 -9.71
CA ASN A 144 -15.01 17.00 -10.42
C ASN A 144 -14.55 15.95 -11.44
N ASP A 145 -13.26 15.68 -11.50
CA ASP A 145 -12.69 14.67 -12.38
C ASP A 145 -13.32 13.29 -12.08
N LEU A 146 -13.98 12.73 -13.10
CA LEU A 146 -14.76 11.51 -13.01
C LEU A 146 -13.92 10.28 -12.61
N LEU A 147 -12.62 10.26 -12.93
CA LEU A 147 -11.72 9.18 -12.50
C LEU A 147 -11.45 9.26 -11.00
N ASN A 148 -11.41 10.46 -10.44
CA ASN A 148 -11.16 10.70 -9.02
C ASN A 148 -12.39 10.39 -8.17
N GLN A 149 -13.60 10.59 -8.71
CA GLN A 149 -14.86 10.28 -8.05
C GLN A 149 -15.13 8.78 -7.87
N GLY A 150 -14.29 7.90 -8.42
CA GLY A 150 -14.43 6.47 -8.19
C GLY A 150 -15.58 5.83 -8.95
N LEU A 151 -15.99 6.39 -10.10
CA LEU A 151 -16.85 5.71 -11.08
C LEU A 151 -16.10 4.57 -11.79
N PHE A 152 -15.17 3.93 -11.08
CA PHE A 152 -14.41 2.80 -11.53
C PHE A 152 -14.85 1.57 -10.73
N GLU A 153 -15.61 0.70 -11.38
CA GLU A 153 -15.66 -0.71 -11.02
C GLU A 153 -14.36 -1.34 -11.55
N GLU A 154 -13.41 -1.62 -10.67
CA GLU A 154 -12.30 -2.50 -11.01
C GLU A 154 -12.66 -3.90 -10.50
N SER A 155 -12.70 -4.86 -11.44
CA SER A 155 -12.84 -6.29 -11.20
C SER A 155 -11.86 -6.74 -10.13
N ASP A 156 -12.36 -7.38 -9.07
CA ASP A 156 -11.62 -8.08 -8.02
C ASP A 156 -10.27 -8.61 -8.52
N SER A 157 -9.19 -7.85 -8.29
CA SER A 157 -7.85 -8.31 -8.57
C SER A 157 -7.38 -9.11 -7.37
N ASP A 158 -7.02 -10.36 -7.61
CA ASP A 158 -6.66 -11.35 -6.61
C ASP A 158 -5.54 -10.84 -5.70
N LEU A 159 -5.90 -10.51 -4.46
CA LEU A 159 -4.95 -10.14 -3.41
C LEU A 159 -4.07 -11.35 -3.09
N ILE A 160 -2.82 -11.27 -3.53
CA ILE A 160 -1.80 -12.33 -3.39
C ILE A 160 -1.59 -12.66 -1.91
N ILE A 161 -1.82 -13.92 -1.56
CA ILE A 161 -1.39 -14.51 -0.28
C ILE A 161 0.15 -14.49 -0.27
N SER A 162 0.74 -13.53 0.45
CA SER A 162 2.18 -13.57 0.71
C SER A 162 2.44 -14.49 1.91
N THR A 163 2.60 -15.79 1.66
CA THR A 163 3.13 -16.74 2.65
C THR A 163 4.62 -16.43 2.84
N LEU A 164 4.97 -15.61 3.83
CA LEU A 164 6.35 -15.23 4.09
C LEU A 164 6.82 -15.77 5.43
N MET A 165 7.94 -16.50 5.37
CA MET A 165 8.62 -17.13 6.51
C MET A 165 8.99 -16.11 7.60
N GLU A 166 8.98 -16.58 8.84
CA GLU A 166 9.38 -15.81 10.02
C GLU A 166 10.84 -15.34 9.88
N ARG A 167 11.07 -14.05 10.16
CA ARG A 167 12.41 -13.47 10.33
C ARG A 167 12.50 -12.95 11.74
N GLU A 168 13.68 -13.08 12.36
CA GLU A 168 13.96 -12.54 13.68
C GLU A 168 13.61 -11.04 13.76
N GLU A 169 12.79 -10.69 14.75
CA GLU A 169 12.32 -9.34 15.00
C GLU A 169 13.39 -8.54 15.76
N ARG A 170 13.76 -7.37 15.23
CA ARG A 170 14.66 -6.41 15.89
C ARG A 170 13.92 -5.71 17.06
N GLU A 171 14.61 -5.15 18.04
CA GLU A 171 13.96 -4.46 19.18
C GLU A 171 13.01 -3.33 18.75
N GLU A 172 13.39 -2.53 17.75
CA GLU A 172 12.52 -1.48 17.16
C GLU A 172 11.25 -2.05 16.52
N ALA A 173 11.28 -3.30 16.05
CA ALA A 173 10.11 -4.00 15.56
C ALA A 173 9.16 -4.37 16.71
N LYS A 174 9.65 -4.58 17.94
CA LYS A 174 8.80 -4.96 19.08
C LYS A 174 7.87 -3.84 19.51
N GLU A 175 8.35 -2.59 19.57
CA GLU A 175 7.50 -1.43 19.91
C GLU A 175 6.36 -1.28 18.90
N TRP A 176 6.68 -1.41 17.61
CA TRP A 176 5.69 -1.29 16.54
C TRP A 176 4.79 -2.51 16.43
N SER A 177 5.27 -3.70 16.79
CA SER A 177 4.44 -4.89 17.00
C SER A 177 3.44 -4.68 18.13
N ALA A 178 3.88 -4.12 19.27
CA ALA A 178 2.99 -3.79 20.38
C ALA A 178 1.95 -2.73 19.99
N LYS A 179 2.36 -1.70 19.24
CA LYS A 179 1.44 -0.70 18.69
C LYS A 179 0.40 -1.32 17.74
N ARG A 180 0.82 -2.25 16.89
CA ARG A 180 -0.11 -3.00 16.03
C ARG A 180 -1.09 -3.81 16.87
N ASP A 181 -0.61 -4.49 17.90
CA ASP A 181 -1.46 -5.27 18.82
C ASP A 181 -2.48 -4.40 19.54
N GLU A 182 -2.08 -3.22 20.02
CA GLU A 182 -2.98 -2.23 20.63
C GLU A 182 -4.08 -1.79 19.66
N ILE A 183 -3.71 -1.45 18.41
CA ILE A 183 -4.67 -1.07 17.37
C ILE A 183 -5.64 -2.23 17.07
N ALA A 184 -5.11 -3.45 16.92
CA ALA A 184 -5.92 -4.64 16.63
C ALA A 184 -6.93 -4.92 17.75
N GLN A 185 -6.51 -4.84 19.02
CA GLN A 185 -7.40 -5.05 20.16
C GLN A 185 -8.45 -3.95 20.27
N THR A 186 -8.08 -2.70 20.03
CA THR A 186 -9.03 -1.57 20.05
C THR A 186 -10.09 -1.74 18.95
N MET A 187 -9.67 -2.09 17.74
CA MET A 187 -10.58 -2.40 16.63
C MET A 187 -11.51 -3.57 16.96
N TRP A 188 -10.98 -4.61 17.62
CA TRP A 188 -11.75 -5.78 18.01
C TRP A 188 -12.82 -5.44 19.06
N ALA A 189 -12.46 -4.67 20.08
CA ALA A 189 -13.41 -4.21 21.08
C ALA A 189 -14.57 -3.42 20.44
N ASP A 190 -14.25 -2.47 19.55
CA ASP A 190 -15.26 -1.71 18.80
C ASP A 190 -16.13 -2.63 17.92
N TYR A 191 -15.53 -3.57 17.20
CA TYR A 191 -16.25 -4.55 16.37
C TYR A 191 -17.23 -5.40 17.19
N MET A 192 -16.81 -5.88 18.36
CA MET A 192 -17.65 -6.68 19.26
C MET A 192 -18.82 -5.86 19.80
N THR A 193 -18.61 -4.59 20.16
CA THR A 193 -19.70 -3.72 20.63
C THR A 193 -20.75 -3.44 19.55
N ARG A 194 -20.38 -3.41 18.27
CA ARG A 194 -21.29 -3.08 17.17
C ARG A 194 -22.05 -4.26 16.58
N ASN A 195 -21.56 -5.49 16.78
CA ASN A 195 -22.10 -6.69 16.14
C ASN A 195 -22.67 -7.72 17.12
N ILE A 196 -22.53 -7.52 18.43
CA ILE A 196 -22.99 -8.47 19.46
C ILE A 196 -23.91 -7.82 20.51
N MET A 197 -23.97 -6.48 20.59
CA MET A 197 -25.09 -5.78 21.24
C MET A 197 -26.12 -5.36 20.19
#